data_AF-A0A4R6BCX8-F1
#
_entry.id   AF-A0A4R6BCX8-F1
#
_cell.length_a   1.000
_cell.length_b   1.000
_cell.length_c   1.000
_cell.angle_alpha   90.00
_cell.angle_beta   90.00
_cell.angle_gamma   90.00
#
_symmetry.space_group_name_H-M   'P 1'
#
loop_
_entity.id
_entity.type
_entity.pdbx_description
1 polymer ?
#
loop_
_entity_poly.entity_id
_entity_poly.type
_entity_poly.pdbx_seq_one_letter_code
_entity_poly.pdbx_strand_id
1 'polypeptide(L)'
;MKVTIELSDDVKEFIRKEMSLMLGENHMVSSSNEWTLDEFRKDSLFPFKSKDLAKDFLNHPPYKEFFEEHGVVKYPVANRDPYLIDAKKMTKWWNENKTLVLSEKKMWRTS
;
A
#
# COMPACT_ATOMS: atom_id res chain seq x y z
N MET A 1 28.93 25.43 32.13
CA MET A 1 28.82 26.35 30.98
C MET A 1 27.85 25.75 29.98
N LYS A 2 26.74 26.43 29.65
CA LYS A 2 25.83 26.02 28.57
C LYS A 2 26.21 26.82 27.33
N VAL A 3 26.64 26.13 26.28
CA VAL A 3 26.94 26.74 24.98
C VAL A 3 25.64 26.72 24.18
N THR A 4 25.04 27.89 23.99
CA THR A 4 23.89 28.05 23.10
C THR A 4 24.45 28.37 21.72
N ILE A 5 24.35 27.43 20.79
CA ILE A 5 24.79 27.63 19.40
C ILE A 5 23.64 28.31 18.68
N GLU A 6 23.76 29.63 18.46
CA GLU A 6 22.84 30.37 17.61
C GLU A 6 23.14 30.04 16.15
N LEU A 7 22.30 29.20 15.55
CA LEU A 7 22.38 28.87 14.13
C LEU A 7 22.08 30.12 13.31
N SER A 8 23.03 30.50 12.45
CA SER A 8 22.89 31.59 11.47
C SER A 8 21.66 31.38 10.59
N ASP A 9 20.99 32.47 10.22
CA ASP A 9 19.74 32.42 9.43
C ASP A 9 19.87 31.63 8.13
N ASP A 10 21.02 31.70 7.44
CA ASP A 10 21.33 30.88 6.26
C ASP A 10 21.18 29.37 6.51
N VAL A 11 21.63 28.89 7.67
CA VAL A 11 21.57 27.45 8.01
C VAL A 11 20.13 27.05 8.33
N LYS A 12 19.35 27.93 8.96
CA LYS A 12 17.93 27.70 9.23
C LYS A 12 17.13 27.68 7.92
N GLU A 13 17.46 28.55 6.97
CA GLU A 13 16.81 28.60 5.67
C GLU A 13 17.16 27.37 4.81
N PHE A 14 18.42 26.93 4.83
CA PHE A 14 18.86 25.69 4.19
C PHE A 14 18.13 24.46 4.77
N ILE A 15 18.07 24.34 6.10
CA ILE A 15 17.34 23.25 6.77
C ILE A 15 15.84 23.30 6.45
N ARG A 16 15.21 24.49 6.41
CA ARG A 16 13.80 24.61 5.98
C ARG A 16 13.60 24.20 4.53
N LYS A 17 14.51 24.57 3.64
CA LYS A 17 14.43 24.23 2.21
C LYS A 17 14.60 22.73 1.99
N GLU A 18 15.56 22.09 2.65
CA GLU A 18 15.77 20.63 2.62
C GLU A 18 14.59 19.88 3.25
N MET A 19 14.09 20.32 4.41
CA MET A 19 12.91 19.72 5.02
C MET A 19 11.66 19.91 4.16
N SER A 20 11.52 21.03 3.47
CA SER A 20 10.41 21.27 2.53
C SER A 20 10.54 20.46 1.24
N LEU A 21 11.77 20.08 0.84
CA LEU A 21 12.02 19.16 -0.27
C LEU A 21 11.69 17.72 0.13
N MET A 22 12.07 17.29 1.34
CA MET A 22 11.74 15.96 1.86
C MET A 22 10.26 15.79 2.24
N LEU A 23 9.60 16.88 2.70
CA LEU A 23 8.17 16.89 2.99
C LEU A 23 7.31 17.19 1.74
N GLY A 24 7.89 17.85 0.73
CA GLY A 24 7.26 18.17 -0.55
C GLY A 24 7.04 16.96 -1.46
N GLU A 25 7.71 15.83 -1.18
CA GLU A 25 7.47 14.55 -1.89
C GLU A 25 6.30 13.73 -1.32
N ASN A 26 5.60 14.22 -0.27
CA ASN A 26 4.52 13.45 0.34
C ASN A 26 3.09 13.88 -0.01
N HIS A 27 2.85 14.98 -0.73
CA HIS A 27 1.48 15.33 -1.11
C HIS A 27 1.40 15.95 -2.52
N MET A 28 0.58 15.29 -3.36
CA MET A 28 0.02 15.75 -4.64
C MET A 28 0.80 15.44 -5.93
N VAL A 29 1.06 14.16 -6.18
CA VAL A 29 0.60 13.59 -7.46
C VAL A 29 -0.66 12.78 -7.15
N SER A 30 -1.79 13.48 -7.22
CA SER A 30 -3.12 12.89 -7.33
C SER A 30 -3.20 12.13 -8.66
N SER A 31 -2.66 10.92 -8.67
CA SER A 31 -3.11 9.86 -9.57
C SER A 31 -3.72 8.84 -8.64
N SER A 32 -5.05 8.83 -8.53
CA SER A 32 -5.76 7.80 -7.78
C SER A 32 -5.49 6.43 -8.42
N ASN A 33 -4.34 5.84 -8.09
CA ASN A 33 -3.98 4.47 -8.36
C ASN A 33 -4.61 3.56 -7.29
N GLU A 34 -5.80 3.93 -6.81
CA GLU A 34 -6.62 3.08 -5.95
C GLU A 34 -7.47 2.22 -6.88
N TRP A 35 -7.18 0.93 -6.90
CA TRP A 35 -7.96 -0.06 -7.63
C TRP A 35 -9.16 -0.48 -6.81
N THR A 36 -10.30 -0.55 -7.49
CA THR A 36 -11.42 -1.36 -7.04
C THR A 36 -11.09 -2.85 -7.18
N LEU A 37 -11.86 -3.71 -6.51
CA LEU A 37 -11.78 -5.18 -6.70
C LEU A 37 -11.97 -5.61 -8.17
N ASP A 38 -12.64 -4.79 -8.99
CA ASP A 38 -12.83 -5.03 -10.42
C ASP A 38 -11.59 -4.70 -11.26
N GLU A 39 -10.85 -3.67 -10.89
CA GLU A 39 -9.59 -3.33 -11.54
C GLU A 39 -8.48 -4.29 -11.15
N PHE A 40 -8.39 -4.64 -9.86
CA PHE A 40 -7.42 -5.61 -9.35
C PHE A 40 -7.50 -6.96 -10.07
N ARG A 41 -8.71 -7.46 -10.38
CA ARG A 41 -8.87 -8.73 -11.10
C ARG A 41 -8.56 -8.62 -12.61
N LYS A 42 -8.76 -7.43 -13.18
CA LYS A 42 -8.51 -7.16 -14.60
C LYS A 42 -7.02 -7.06 -14.88
N ASP A 43 -6.25 -6.62 -13.88
CA ASP A 43 -4.80 -6.53 -13.98
C ASP A 43 -4.15 -7.88 -14.35
N SER A 44 -3.15 -7.82 -15.23
CA SER A 44 -2.48 -9.00 -15.80
C SER A 44 -1.37 -9.55 -14.91
N LEU A 45 -0.89 -8.77 -13.94
CA LEU A 45 0.13 -9.19 -12.99
C LEU A 45 -0.44 -10.22 -11.99
N PHE A 46 -1.74 -10.13 -11.70
CA PHE A 46 -2.43 -10.96 -10.72
C PHE A 46 -3.21 -12.11 -11.38
N PRO A 47 -3.00 -13.36 -10.95
CA PRO A 47 -3.72 -14.53 -11.48
C PRO A 47 -5.08 -14.76 -10.78
N PHE A 48 -5.71 -13.69 -10.27
CA PHE A 48 -6.98 -13.73 -9.53
C PHE A 48 -8.11 -13.16 -10.39
N LYS A 49 -8.47 -13.86 -11.47
CA LYS A 49 -9.53 -13.41 -12.39
C LYS A 49 -10.94 -13.51 -11.78
N SER A 50 -11.16 -14.43 -10.84
CA SER A 50 -12.44 -14.58 -10.15
C SER A 50 -12.57 -13.60 -8.98
N LYS A 51 -13.74 -12.97 -8.86
CA LYS A 51 -14.05 -12.03 -7.78
C LYS A 51 -13.91 -12.67 -6.39
N ASP A 52 -14.37 -13.91 -6.23
CA ASP A 52 -14.24 -14.65 -4.97
C ASP A 52 -12.80 -14.97 -4.64
N LEU A 53 -11.99 -15.43 -5.62
CA LEU A 53 -10.56 -15.68 -5.39
C LEU A 53 -9.78 -14.42 -5.02
N ALA A 54 -10.13 -13.28 -5.63
CA ALA A 54 -9.53 -12.01 -5.25
C ALA A 54 -9.91 -11.61 -3.82
N LYS A 55 -11.16 -11.85 -3.40
CA LYS A 55 -11.57 -11.62 -2.00
C LYS A 55 -10.91 -12.59 -1.04
N ASP A 56 -10.83 -13.87 -1.37
CA ASP A 56 -10.15 -14.89 -0.58
C ASP A 56 -8.71 -14.47 -0.35
N PHE A 57 -7.97 -14.11 -1.41
CA PHE A 57 -6.61 -13.62 -1.32
C PHE A 57 -6.48 -12.39 -0.39
N LEU A 58 -7.31 -11.37 -0.60
CA LEU A 58 -7.28 -10.15 0.21
C LEU A 58 -7.67 -10.41 1.67
N ASN A 59 -8.45 -11.45 1.96
CA ASN A 59 -8.86 -11.80 3.32
C ASN A 59 -8.06 -12.97 3.93
N HIS A 60 -7.10 -13.55 3.20
CA HIS A 60 -6.34 -14.70 3.66
C HIS A 60 -5.32 -14.28 4.72
N PRO A 61 -5.34 -14.88 5.93
CA PRO A 61 -4.26 -14.69 6.90
C PRO A 61 -3.00 -15.41 6.42
N PRO A 62 -1.79 -14.83 6.62
CA PRO A 62 -1.50 -13.60 7.37
C PRO A 62 -1.57 -12.31 6.51
N TYR A 63 -1.87 -12.42 5.20
CA TYR A 63 -1.77 -11.28 4.29
C TYR A 63 -2.77 -10.17 4.61
N LYS A 64 -3.97 -10.52 5.07
CA LYS A 64 -4.99 -9.55 5.48
C LYS A 64 -4.47 -8.56 6.52
N GLU A 65 -3.82 -9.05 7.56
CA GLU A 65 -3.29 -8.24 8.65
C GLU A 65 -2.21 -7.29 8.14
N PHE A 66 -1.31 -7.80 7.29
CA PHE A 66 -0.29 -6.99 6.62
C PHE A 66 -0.93 -5.90 5.75
N PHE A 67 -1.95 -6.24 4.95
CA PHE A 67 -2.60 -5.29 4.06
C PHE A 67 -3.32 -4.16 4.80
N GLU A 68 -3.92 -4.47 5.95
CA GLU A 68 -4.57 -3.48 6.80
C GLU A 68 -3.54 -2.61 7.53
N GLU A 69 -2.52 -3.21 8.17
CA GLU A 69 -1.48 -2.49 8.92
C GLU A 69 -0.66 -1.55 8.03
N HIS A 70 -0.31 -1.99 6.82
CA HIS A 70 0.47 -1.18 5.88
C HIS A 70 -0.39 -0.28 4.97
N GLY A 71 -1.72 -0.31 5.16
CA GLY A 71 -2.68 0.45 4.36
C GLY A 71 -2.55 0.17 2.86
N VAL A 72 -2.38 -1.11 2.50
CA VAL A 72 -2.40 -1.62 1.12
C VAL A 72 -3.84 -1.79 0.64
N VAL A 73 -4.71 -2.25 1.53
CA VAL A 73 -6.12 -2.51 1.23
C VAL A 73 -6.97 -1.82 2.28
N LYS A 74 -7.92 -1.01 1.84
CA LYS A 74 -9.01 -0.51 2.68
C LYS A 74 -10.19 -1.45 2.52
N TYR A 75 -10.48 -2.18 3.60
CA TYR A 75 -11.59 -3.12 3.64
C TYR A 75 -12.92 -2.36 3.79
N PRO A 76 -13.99 -2.86 3.14
CA PRO A 76 -15.29 -2.23 3.26
C PRO A 76 -15.85 -2.39 4.67
N VAL A 77 -16.25 -1.28 5.29
CA VAL A 77 -16.83 -1.26 6.64
C VAL A 77 -18.32 -1.59 6.62
N ALA A 78 -19.00 -1.31 5.50
CA ALA A 78 -20.38 -1.71 5.25
C ALA A 78 -20.51 -2.49 3.93
N ASN A 79 -21.59 -3.26 3.79
CA ASN A 79 -21.85 -4.12 2.61
C ASN A 79 -21.85 -3.38 1.25
N ARG A 80 -21.98 -2.05 1.25
CA ARG A 80 -22.03 -1.21 0.04
C ARG A 80 -20.70 -0.55 -0.29
N ASP A 81 -19.73 -0.56 0.65
CA ASP A 81 -18.43 0.03 0.40
C ASP A 81 -17.61 -0.88 -0.54
N PRO A 82 -16.91 -0.30 -1.53
CA PRO A 82 -16.00 -1.05 -2.37
C PRO A 82 -14.68 -1.33 -1.62
N TYR A 83 -13.99 -2.40 -2.01
CA TYR A 83 -12.57 -2.55 -1.68
C TYR A 83 -11.79 -1.47 -2.41
N LEU A 84 -10.91 -0.76 -1.70
CA LEU A 84 -9.95 0.16 -2.30
C LEU A 84 -8.55 -0.38 -2.04
N ILE A 85 -7.81 -0.63 -3.12
CA ILE A 85 -6.52 -1.29 -3.08
C ILE A 85 -5.49 -0.32 -3.66
N ASP A 86 -4.45 0.02 -2.90
CA ASP A 86 -3.35 0.82 -3.42
C ASP A 86 -2.56 -0.03 -4.44
N ALA A 87 -2.71 0.29 -5.72
CA ALA A 87 -2.11 -0.48 -6.81
C ALA A 87 -0.59 -0.52 -6.71
N LYS A 88 0.06 0.57 -6.29
CA LYS A 88 1.52 0.66 -6.19
C LYS A 88 2.02 -0.23 -5.06
N LYS A 89 1.43 -0.10 -3.87
CA LYS A 89 1.82 -0.91 -2.70
C LYS A 89 1.51 -2.39 -2.93
N MET A 90 0.34 -2.70 -3.49
CA MET A 90 -0.05 -4.08 -3.78
C MET A 90 0.87 -4.72 -4.82
N THR A 91 1.20 -3.99 -5.90
CA THR A 91 2.14 -4.46 -6.92
C THR A 91 3.54 -4.68 -6.35
N LYS A 92 4.02 -3.79 -5.48
CA LYS A 92 5.31 -3.93 -4.81
C LYS A 92 5.33 -5.19 -3.95
N TRP A 93 4.35 -5.33 -3.05
CA TRP A 93 4.22 -6.49 -2.18
C TRP A 93 4.08 -7.80 -2.97
N TRP A 94 3.30 -7.78 -4.05
CA TRP A 94 3.12 -8.93 -4.94
C TRP A 94 4.43 -9.35 -5.57
N ASN A 95 5.25 -8.44 -6.08
CA ASN A 95 6.53 -8.81 -6.68
C ASN A 95 7.48 -9.48 -5.69
N GLU A 96 7.43 -9.07 -4.42
CA GLU A 96 8.24 -9.64 -3.34
C GLU A 96 7.70 -11.00 -2.87
N ASN A 97 6.37 -11.19 -2.86
CA ASN A 97 5.72 -12.34 -2.21
C ASN A 97 5.04 -13.34 -3.18
N LYS A 98 4.97 -13.05 -4.49
CA LYS A 98 4.23 -13.85 -5.49
C LYS A 98 4.59 -15.34 -5.46
N THR A 99 5.85 -15.68 -5.25
CA THR A 99 6.30 -17.09 -5.25
C THR A 99 5.68 -17.87 -4.09
N LEU A 100 5.67 -17.27 -2.90
CA LEU A 100 5.07 -17.84 -1.70
C LEU A 100 3.55 -17.96 -1.89
N VAL A 101 2.92 -16.86 -2.28
CA VAL A 101 1.48 -16.75 -2.46
C VAL A 101 0.95 -17.75 -3.49
N LEU A 102 1.66 -17.97 -4.61
CA LEU A 102 1.26 -18.95 -5.62
C LEU A 102 1.47 -20.40 -5.17
N SER A 103 2.46 -20.66 -4.30
CA SER A 103 2.66 -21.97 -3.67
C SER A 103 1.52 -22.29 -2.70
N GLU A 104 1.14 -21.31 -1.87
CA GLU A 104 0.09 -21.45 -0.85
C GLU A 104 -1.33 -21.38 -1.42
N LYS A 105 -1.52 -20.81 -2.63
CA LYS A 105 -2.83 -20.68 -3.30
C LYS A 105 -3.64 -21.99 -3.35
N LYS A 106 -2.97 -23.14 -3.43
CA LYS A 106 -3.64 -24.46 -3.41
C LYS A 106 -4.33 -24.78 -2.08
N MET A 107 -3.86 -24.19 -0.98
CA MET A 107 -4.33 -24.44 0.38
C MET A 107 -5.49 -23.52 0.80
N TRP A 108 -5.76 -22.45 0.05
CA TRP A 108 -6.78 -21.45 0.43
C TRP A 108 -8.22 -21.93 0.30
N ARG A 109 -8.47 -23.08 -0.36
CA ARG A 109 -9.82 -23.67 -0.55
C ARG A 109 -9.99 -25.07 0.07
N THR A 110 -9.05 -25.52 0.91
CA THR A 110 -9.13 -26.81 1.60
C THR A 110 -9.79 -26.69 2.98
N SER A 111 -10.95 -26.06 3.06
CA SER A 111 -11.88 -26.16 4.19
C SER A 111 -13.32 -26.06 3.70
#